data_AF-A0A1H4T1R2-F1
#
_entry.id   AF-A0A1H4T1R2-F1
#
_cell.length_a   1.000
_cell.length_b   1.000
_cell.length_c   1.000
_cell.angle_alpha   90.00
_cell.angle_beta   90.00
_cell.angle_gamma   90.00
#
_symmetry.space_group_name_H-M   'P 1'
#
loop_
_entity.id
_entity.type
_entity.pdbx_description
1 polymer ?
#
loop_
_entity_poly.entity_id
_entity_poly.type
_entity_poly.pdbx_seq_one_letter_code
_entity_poly.pdbx_strand_id
1 'polypeptide(L)'
;MLRILDARTGEPVPAAPARRGLTRIEAHASGLDPTDLRVLLTADLLVRALELGGTPVWTILTAPLRLAELRTAATALAIRPFEDGRDLASGLGEAQAIHVVAGDGGPVPGPGPVASVAPVVWTGAPGPHAGAEGTRPGAASADSDAGRDAVPGVAPGASPAPPRLPLPDLLADPAALRLALLSVPRGETVHLDRAGLDRAAGQLTHWRRAVAAWARRPSRPVPEDVRVRLRAAWEDDLDLPAVLEVLRDVETAPGVPDGARFETYVYADRLLALDLPSDLGTLA
;
A
#
# COMPACT_ATOMS: atom_id res chain seq x y z
N MET A 1 -0.44 13.20 18.77
CA MET A 1 -1.04 13.82 17.56
C MET A 1 -0.22 13.38 16.37
N LEU A 2 -0.87 12.94 15.28
CA LEU A 2 -0.18 12.48 14.07
C LEU A 2 0.75 13.57 13.51
N ARG A 3 2.00 13.20 13.30
CA ARG A 3 3.02 13.98 12.60
C ARG A 3 3.43 13.24 11.33
N ILE A 4 3.78 13.98 10.30
CA ILE A 4 4.36 13.45 9.07
C ILE A 4 5.68 14.13 8.78
N LEU A 5 6.65 13.39 8.25
CA LEU A 5 7.88 13.96 7.72
C LEU A 5 7.57 14.68 6.39
N ASP A 6 7.61 16.01 6.41
CA ASP A 6 7.34 16.82 5.23
C ASP A 6 8.53 16.79 4.29
N ALA A 7 8.36 16.17 3.12
CA ALA A 7 9.40 16.04 2.12
C ALA A 7 9.91 17.39 1.57
N ARG A 8 9.15 18.48 1.73
CA ARG A 8 9.60 19.83 1.32
C ARG A 8 10.68 20.38 2.25
N THR A 9 10.58 20.09 3.54
CA THR A 9 11.37 20.72 4.59
C THR A 9 12.32 19.75 5.28
N GLY A 10 12.06 18.44 5.18
CA GLY A 10 12.75 17.40 5.94
C GLY A 10 12.38 17.38 7.42
N GLU A 11 11.39 18.17 7.84
CA GLU A 11 10.99 18.31 9.24
C GLU A 11 9.68 17.58 9.51
N PRO A 12 9.49 17.01 10.72
CA PRO A 12 8.21 16.45 11.10
C PRO A 12 7.21 17.60 11.33
N VAL A 13 6.03 17.53 10.73
CA VAL A 13 4.97 18.55 10.84
C VAL A 13 3.64 17.91 11.27
N PRO A 14 2.75 18.65 11.95
CA PRO A 14 1.44 18.13 12.32
C PRO A 14 0.58 17.80 11.09
N ALA A 15 0.02 16.60 11.05
CA ALA A 15 -0.85 16.16 9.96
C ALA A 15 -2.31 16.66 10.07
N ALA A 16 -2.62 17.42 11.11
CA ALA A 16 -3.92 18.05 11.29
C ALA A 16 -3.74 19.43 11.94
N PRO A 17 -4.60 20.40 11.63
CA PRO A 17 -4.56 21.70 12.28
C PRO A 17 -4.87 21.57 13.78
N ALA A 18 -4.31 22.48 14.59
CA ALA A 18 -4.49 22.47 16.05
C ALA A 18 -5.95 22.72 16.49
N ARG A 19 -6.73 23.39 15.64
CA ARG A 19 -8.19 23.49 15.78
C ARG A 19 -8.78 22.35 14.95
N ARG A 20 -9.77 21.62 15.49
CA ARG A 20 -10.47 20.47 14.85
C ARG A 20 -11.18 20.84 13.53
N GLY A 21 -10.42 21.29 12.55
CA GLY A 21 -10.85 21.63 11.21
C GLY A 21 -10.68 20.43 10.28
N LEU A 22 -11.37 20.50 9.15
CA LEU A 22 -11.25 19.52 8.08
C LEU A 22 -9.80 19.46 7.59
N THR A 23 -9.24 18.25 7.51
CA THR A 23 -7.95 18.00 6.84
C THR A 23 -8.21 17.41 5.47
N ARG A 24 -7.54 17.91 4.43
CA ARG A 24 -7.65 17.39 3.07
C ARG A 24 -6.44 16.52 2.77
N ILE A 25 -6.67 15.28 2.34
CA ILE A 25 -5.64 14.38 1.85
C ILE A 25 -5.78 14.28 0.34
N GLU A 26 -4.75 14.72 -0.38
CA GLU A 26 -4.71 14.67 -1.84
C GLU A 26 -3.67 13.64 -2.28
N ALA A 27 -4.13 12.54 -2.87
CA ALA A 27 -3.27 11.52 -3.45
C ALA A 27 -3.02 11.83 -4.93
N HIS A 28 -1.76 11.79 -5.34
CA HIS A 28 -1.33 12.05 -6.72
C HIS A 28 -0.70 10.80 -7.30
N ALA A 29 -1.42 10.16 -8.22
CA ALA A 29 -0.96 8.97 -8.93
C ALA A 29 -0.72 9.32 -10.41
N SER A 30 0.35 8.80 -10.99
CA SER A 30 0.73 9.11 -12.37
C SER A 30 0.05 8.17 -13.37
N GLY A 31 -0.26 6.93 -12.97
CA GLY A 31 -0.99 5.99 -13.79
C GLY A 31 -1.45 4.76 -13.01
N LEU A 32 -0.90 3.61 -13.36
CA LEU A 32 -1.27 2.34 -12.76
C LEU A 32 -0.01 1.47 -12.63
N ASP A 33 0.64 1.58 -11.47
CA ASP A 33 1.74 0.72 -11.06
C ASP A 33 1.72 0.49 -9.52
N PRO A 34 2.56 -0.40 -8.97
CA PRO A 34 2.64 -0.67 -7.54
C PRO A 34 3.06 0.53 -6.68
N THR A 35 3.82 1.48 -7.22
CA THR A 35 4.16 2.73 -6.51
C THR A 35 2.92 3.62 -6.40
N ASP A 36 2.14 3.77 -7.47
CA ASP A 36 0.85 4.48 -7.45
C ASP A 36 -0.13 3.84 -6.45
N LEU A 37 -0.17 2.50 -6.38
CA LEU A 37 -0.97 1.79 -5.37
C LEU A 37 -0.47 2.05 -3.95
N ARG A 38 0.85 2.13 -3.73
CA ARG A 38 1.43 2.48 -2.43
C ARG A 38 1.16 3.92 -2.04
N VAL A 39 1.09 4.85 -2.99
CA VAL A 39 0.66 6.24 -2.76
C VAL A 39 -0.79 6.26 -2.25
N LEU A 40 -1.70 5.58 -2.94
CA LEU A 40 -3.10 5.47 -2.51
C LEU A 40 -3.24 4.78 -1.15
N LEU A 41 -2.46 3.73 -0.90
CA LEU A 41 -2.42 3.04 0.38
C LEU A 41 -1.97 3.97 1.50
N THR A 42 -0.89 4.71 1.30
CA THR A 42 -0.36 5.69 2.27
C THR A 42 -1.39 6.78 2.57
N ALA A 43 -2.08 7.28 1.53
CA ALA A 43 -3.15 8.25 1.70
C ALA A 43 -4.32 7.67 2.53
N ASP A 44 -4.79 6.45 2.24
CA ASP A 44 -5.84 5.77 3.03
C ASP A 44 -5.43 5.58 4.50
N LEU A 45 -4.16 5.21 4.74
CA LEU A 45 -3.61 5.05 6.10
C LEU A 45 -3.59 6.38 6.87
N LEU A 46 -3.21 7.49 6.22
CA LEU A 46 -3.31 8.83 6.82
C LEU A 46 -4.75 9.15 7.22
N VAL A 47 -5.71 8.87 6.33
CA VAL A 47 -7.14 9.12 6.61
C VAL A 47 -7.58 8.29 7.82
N ARG A 48 -7.24 6.99 7.86
CA ARG A 48 -7.60 6.10 8.97
C ARG A 48 -6.97 6.56 10.29
N ALA A 49 -5.69 6.94 10.27
CA ALA A 49 -4.97 7.42 11.44
C ALA A 49 -5.58 8.74 11.98
N LEU A 50 -5.93 9.66 11.09
CA LEU A 50 -6.58 10.93 11.44
C LEU A 50 -7.98 10.72 12.03
N GLU A 51 -8.80 9.85 11.44
CA GLU A 51 -10.14 9.53 11.95
C GLU A 51 -10.09 8.78 13.30
N LEU A 52 -9.10 7.89 13.49
CA LEU A 52 -8.83 7.28 14.80
C LEU A 52 -8.41 8.32 15.86
N GLY A 53 -7.87 9.45 15.42
CA GLY A 53 -7.61 10.64 16.23
C GLY A 53 -8.81 11.59 16.38
N GLY A 54 -9.93 11.33 15.71
CA GLY A 54 -11.13 12.17 15.70
C GLY A 54 -11.04 13.40 14.79
N THR A 55 -10.08 13.45 13.87
CA THR A 55 -9.95 14.52 12.88
C THR A 55 -10.83 14.20 11.67
N PRO A 56 -11.75 15.09 11.26
CA PRO A 56 -12.51 14.90 10.02
C PRO A 56 -11.59 15.08 8.82
N VAL A 57 -11.73 14.19 7.83
CA VAL A 57 -10.88 14.14 6.65
C VAL A 57 -11.71 14.17 5.37
N TRP A 58 -11.20 14.87 4.35
CA TRP A 58 -11.70 14.83 2.99
C TRP A 58 -10.61 14.29 2.06
N THR A 59 -10.96 13.39 1.14
CA THR A 59 -10.00 12.67 0.30
C THR A 59 -10.18 13.02 -1.16
N ILE A 60 -9.09 13.33 -1.85
CA ILE A 60 -9.09 13.65 -3.29
C ILE A 60 -8.03 12.80 -3.99
N LEU A 61 -8.38 12.27 -5.15
CA LEU A 61 -7.45 11.61 -6.06
C LEU A 61 -7.27 12.44 -7.34
N THR A 62 -6.01 12.77 -7.63
CA THR A 62 -5.57 13.28 -8.93
C THR A 62 -4.82 12.17 -9.67
N ALA A 63 -5.43 11.63 -10.73
CA ALA A 63 -4.80 10.61 -11.58
C ALA A 63 -5.17 10.84 -13.06
N PRO A 64 -4.25 11.35 -13.90
CA PRO A 64 -4.54 11.71 -15.28
C PRO A 64 -4.74 10.49 -16.19
N LEU A 65 -4.23 9.32 -15.80
CA LEU A 65 -4.21 8.11 -16.61
C LEU A 65 -4.86 6.94 -15.85
N ARG A 66 -5.57 6.06 -16.57
CA ARG A 66 -6.06 4.74 -16.09
C ARG A 66 -6.88 4.77 -14.78
N LEU A 67 -7.56 5.88 -14.46
CA LEU A 67 -8.28 6.10 -13.19
C LEU A 67 -9.22 4.95 -12.80
N ALA A 68 -10.01 4.40 -13.74
CA ALA A 68 -10.96 3.34 -13.43
C ALA A 68 -10.26 2.05 -12.94
N GLU A 69 -9.18 1.66 -13.61
CA GLU A 69 -8.43 0.46 -13.26
C GLU A 69 -7.62 0.64 -11.97
N LEU A 70 -7.08 1.84 -11.76
CA LEU A 70 -6.45 2.23 -10.50
C LEU A 70 -7.44 2.12 -9.33
N ARG A 71 -8.69 2.59 -9.50
CA ARG A 71 -9.75 2.45 -8.49
C ARG A 71 -10.10 0.99 -8.22
N THR A 72 -10.19 0.15 -9.25
CA THR A 72 -10.43 -1.28 -9.09
C THR A 72 -9.30 -1.95 -8.30
N ALA A 73 -8.04 -1.70 -8.67
CA ALA A 73 -6.87 -2.24 -7.97
C ALA A 73 -6.77 -1.73 -6.51
N ALA A 74 -7.07 -0.45 -6.27
CA ALA A 74 -7.11 0.11 -4.93
C ALA A 74 -8.21 -0.54 -4.07
N THR A 75 -9.39 -0.76 -4.65
CA THR A 75 -10.51 -1.43 -3.96
C THR A 75 -10.13 -2.87 -3.57
N ALA A 76 -9.44 -3.60 -4.45
CA ALA A 76 -8.92 -4.93 -4.11
C ALA A 76 -7.97 -4.90 -2.90
N LEU A 77 -7.19 -3.84 -2.74
CA LEU A 77 -6.30 -3.59 -1.59
C LEU A 77 -7.00 -3.04 -0.33
N ALA A 78 -8.35 -3.05 -0.28
CA ALA A 78 -9.14 -2.48 0.82
C ALA A 78 -8.87 -0.98 1.07
N ILE A 79 -8.46 -0.25 0.03
CA ILE A 79 -8.29 1.20 0.07
C ILE A 79 -9.67 1.84 -0.12
N ARG A 80 -10.01 2.80 0.76
CA ARG A 80 -11.27 3.54 0.66
C ARG A 80 -11.31 4.41 -0.59
N PRO A 81 -12.50 4.63 -1.18
CA PRO A 81 -12.63 5.46 -2.37
C PRO A 81 -12.21 6.92 -2.10
N PHE A 82 -11.66 7.55 -3.14
CA PHE A 82 -11.27 8.97 -3.17
C PHE A 82 -12.16 9.73 -4.15
N GLU A 83 -12.51 10.97 -3.79
CA GLU A 83 -13.27 11.87 -4.66
C GLU A 83 -12.40 12.33 -5.84
N ASP A 84 -13.02 12.58 -7.00
CA ASP A 84 -12.31 13.11 -8.18
C ASP A 84 -11.95 14.59 -7.93
N GLY A 85 -10.66 14.93 -8.08
CA GLY A 85 -10.17 16.29 -7.88
C GLY A 85 -10.71 17.33 -8.86
N ARG A 86 -11.27 16.89 -10.01
CA ARG A 86 -11.84 17.80 -11.01
C ARG A 86 -13.15 18.47 -10.58
N ASP A 87 -13.87 17.89 -9.63
CA ASP A 87 -15.24 18.36 -9.30
C ASP A 87 -15.32 19.25 -8.05
N LEU A 88 -14.27 19.40 -7.24
CA LEU A 88 -14.44 19.92 -5.86
C LEU A 88 -13.36 20.85 -5.27
N ALA A 89 -12.30 21.20 -6.00
CA ALA A 89 -11.21 22.02 -5.46
C ALA A 89 -11.64 23.42 -4.97
N SER A 90 -12.76 23.96 -5.48
CA SER A 90 -13.19 25.35 -5.23
C SER A 90 -14.05 25.54 -3.96
N GLY A 91 -14.55 24.48 -3.34
CA GLY A 91 -15.58 24.57 -2.28
C GLY A 91 -15.08 24.46 -0.83
N LEU A 92 -13.82 24.06 -0.61
CA LEU A 92 -13.34 23.62 0.72
C LEU A 92 -12.40 24.63 1.43
N GLY A 93 -12.16 25.81 0.86
CA GLY A 93 -11.49 26.93 1.52
C GLY A 93 -10.11 26.62 2.12
N GLU A 94 -9.77 27.31 3.23
CA GLU A 94 -8.50 27.29 3.97
C GLU A 94 -8.17 25.95 4.69
N ALA A 95 -8.80 24.84 4.31
CA ALA A 95 -8.50 23.52 4.89
C ALA A 95 -7.03 23.14 4.64
N GLN A 96 -6.34 22.64 5.67
CA GLN A 96 -4.97 22.14 5.53
C GLN A 96 -4.96 20.98 4.53
N ALA A 97 -4.20 21.12 3.46
CA ALA A 97 -3.96 20.06 2.49
C ALA A 97 -2.65 19.33 2.80
N ILE A 98 -2.69 18.00 2.75
CA ILE A 98 -1.52 17.14 2.75
C ILE A 98 -1.48 16.43 1.41
N HIS A 99 -0.36 16.55 0.72
CA HIS A 99 -0.16 15.93 -0.58
C HIS A 99 0.61 14.63 -0.40
N VAL A 100 0.08 13.53 -0.92
CA VAL A 100 0.74 12.22 -0.94
C VAL A 100 1.19 11.95 -2.37
N VAL A 101 2.50 11.81 -2.56
CA VAL A 101 3.13 11.77 -3.88
C VAL A 101 4.21 10.71 -3.93
N ALA A 102 4.50 10.15 -5.11
CA ALA A 102 5.70 9.35 -5.31
C ALA A 102 6.97 10.21 -5.12
N GLY A 103 8.03 9.62 -4.56
CA GLY A 103 9.27 10.32 -4.18
C GLY A 103 10.22 10.68 -5.31
N ASP A 104 9.88 10.37 -6.55
CA ASP A 104 10.70 10.56 -7.75
C ASP A 104 10.65 12.00 -8.32
N GLY A 105 10.34 12.99 -7.48
CA GLY A 105 10.61 14.41 -7.79
C GLY A 105 9.66 15.05 -8.81
N GLY A 106 8.47 14.46 -9.01
CA GLY A 106 7.39 15.13 -9.74
C GLY A 106 7.06 16.50 -9.12
N PRO A 107 6.51 17.45 -9.91
CA PRO A 107 6.19 18.78 -9.41
C PRO A 107 5.27 18.67 -8.20
N VAL A 108 5.73 19.24 -7.09
CA VAL A 108 5.02 19.18 -5.82
C VAL A 108 3.71 19.96 -5.93
N PRO A 109 2.55 19.31 -5.74
CA PRO A 109 1.26 19.97 -5.91
C PRO A 109 0.99 20.94 -4.77
N GLY A 110 0.50 22.15 -5.09
CA GLY A 110 -0.14 23.09 -4.15
C GLY A 110 0.67 23.52 -2.91
N PRO A 111 0.06 24.32 -2.01
CA PRO A 111 0.62 24.60 -0.69
C PRO A 111 0.22 23.51 0.33
N GLY A 112 1.15 23.14 1.22
CA GLY A 112 0.89 22.20 2.32
C GLY A 112 2.01 21.16 2.51
N PRO A 113 2.01 20.40 3.61
CA PRO A 113 2.95 19.31 3.82
C PRO A 113 2.89 18.23 2.73
N VAL A 114 4.03 17.60 2.44
CA VAL A 114 4.14 16.51 1.47
C VAL A 114 4.60 15.23 2.12
N ALA A 115 3.75 14.22 2.09
CA ALA A 115 4.11 12.85 2.41
C ALA A 115 4.64 12.15 1.15
N SER A 116 5.96 12.09 1.02
CA SER A 116 6.62 11.35 -0.07
C SER A 116 6.57 9.83 0.15
N VAL A 117 6.27 9.09 -0.90
CA VAL A 117 6.23 7.62 -0.92
C VAL A 117 7.32 7.10 -1.82
N ALA A 118 8.23 6.32 -1.25
CA ALA A 118 9.31 5.69 -1.98
C ALA A 118 8.80 4.57 -2.91
N PRO A 119 9.53 4.29 -3.99
CA PRO A 119 9.06 3.40 -5.05
C PRO A 119 8.89 1.95 -4.57
N VAL A 120 8.10 1.21 -5.35
CA VAL A 120 7.98 -0.25 -5.25
C VAL A 120 8.67 -0.89 -6.45
N VAL A 121 9.67 -1.72 -6.18
CA VAL A 121 10.46 -2.42 -7.18
C VAL A 121 10.18 -3.91 -7.07
N TRP A 122 9.76 -4.54 -8.17
CA TRP A 122 9.72 -5.99 -8.25
C TRP A 122 11.08 -6.53 -8.66
N THR A 123 11.59 -7.44 -7.85
CA THR A 123 12.89 -8.08 -8.01
C THR A 123 12.77 -9.55 -8.46
N GLY A 124 11.54 -10.07 -8.58
CA GLY A 124 11.29 -11.44 -9.04
C GLY A 124 11.44 -11.60 -10.55
N ALA A 125 12.01 -12.73 -10.98
CA ALA A 125 11.89 -13.16 -12.38
C ALA A 125 10.41 -13.42 -12.72
N PRO A 126 9.96 -13.20 -13.97
CA PRO A 126 8.65 -13.67 -14.41
C PRO A 126 8.52 -15.16 -14.08
N GLY A 127 7.46 -15.56 -13.37
CA GLY A 127 7.20 -16.97 -13.10
C GLY A 127 7.06 -17.74 -14.42
N PRO A 128 7.46 -19.03 -14.49
CA PRO A 128 7.23 -19.83 -15.68
C PRO A 128 5.75 -20.21 -15.73
N HIS A 129 4.93 -19.37 -16.36
CA HIS A 129 3.53 -19.68 -16.65
C HIS A 129 3.29 -19.58 -18.16
N ALA A 130 3.24 -20.78 -18.75
CA ALA A 130 2.30 -21.27 -19.77
C ALA A 130 1.90 -20.33 -20.92
N GLY A 131 2.10 -20.63 -22.20
CA GLY A 131 2.54 -21.87 -22.79
C GLY A 131 3.07 -21.62 -24.20
N ALA A 132 4.12 -22.37 -24.52
CA ALA A 132 4.41 -22.73 -25.88
C ALA A 132 3.16 -23.41 -26.46
N GLU A 133 2.39 -22.69 -27.26
CA GLU A 133 1.48 -23.33 -28.20
C GLU A 133 2.33 -23.98 -29.29
N GLY A 134 2.34 -25.30 -29.27
CA GLY A 134 3.10 -26.12 -30.18
C GLY A 134 2.59 -26.02 -31.62
N THR A 135 3.57 -26.12 -32.52
CA THR A 135 3.53 -26.97 -33.71
C THR A 135 2.63 -26.54 -34.87
N ARG A 136 3.28 -26.06 -35.94
CA ARG A 136 3.38 -26.83 -37.20
C ARG A 136 4.76 -26.63 -37.85
N PRO A 137 5.49 -27.69 -38.23
CA PRO A 137 6.53 -27.61 -39.24
C PRO A 137 5.87 -27.85 -40.60
N GLY A 138 5.78 -26.80 -41.43
CA GLY A 138 5.45 -26.90 -42.85
C GLY A 138 6.71 -26.81 -43.67
N ALA A 139 7.07 -27.90 -44.34
CA ALA A 139 8.27 -28.01 -45.15
C ALA A 139 8.17 -27.30 -46.51
N ALA A 140 9.28 -26.65 -46.88
CA ALA A 140 9.89 -26.45 -48.20
C ALA A 140 9.06 -25.87 -49.37
N SER A 141 9.59 -24.80 -49.98
CA SER A 141 10.28 -24.91 -51.29
C SER A 141 11.10 -23.65 -51.58
N ALA A 142 12.20 -23.87 -52.31
CA ALA A 142 13.31 -22.97 -52.58
C ALA A 142 13.09 -22.07 -53.80
N ASP A 143 13.91 -21.00 -53.86
CA ASP A 143 14.49 -20.29 -55.01
C ASP A 143 14.51 -18.78 -54.68
N SER A 144 15.53 -17.96 -54.96
CA SER A 144 16.90 -18.13 -55.42
C SER A 144 17.52 -16.72 -55.43
N ASP A 145 18.81 -16.65 -55.14
CA ASP A 145 19.78 -15.69 -55.67
C ASP A 145 19.92 -14.24 -55.12
N ALA A 146 21.18 -13.81 -55.17
CA ALA A 146 21.73 -12.47 -55.16
C ALA A 146 21.91 -11.71 -53.83
N GLY A 147 23.08 -11.95 -53.23
CA GLY A 147 24.04 -10.96 -52.72
C GLY A 147 23.55 -9.61 -52.18
N ARG A 148 23.87 -9.35 -50.92
CA ARG A 148 24.51 -8.11 -50.43
C ARG A 148 24.90 -8.26 -48.97
N ASP A 149 26.18 -8.03 -48.68
CA ASP A 149 26.68 -7.73 -47.35
C ASP A 149 25.91 -6.52 -46.80
N ALA A 150 25.00 -6.78 -45.87
CA ALA A 150 24.33 -5.77 -45.07
C ALA A 150 24.61 -6.10 -43.61
N VAL A 151 25.60 -5.40 -43.05
CA VAL A 151 25.84 -5.34 -41.62
C VAL A 151 24.54 -4.86 -40.95
N PRO A 152 23.93 -5.61 -40.01
CA PRO A 152 22.76 -5.10 -39.30
C PRO A 152 23.21 -3.91 -38.45
N GLY A 153 22.68 -2.74 -38.76
CA GLY A 153 22.82 -1.56 -37.91
C GLY A 153 22.24 -1.87 -36.54
N VAL A 154 23.10 -1.93 -35.52
CA VAL A 154 22.69 -1.93 -34.11
C VAL A 154 21.95 -0.62 -33.88
N ALA A 155 20.64 -0.70 -33.71
CA ALA A 155 19.84 0.43 -33.29
C ALA A 155 20.35 0.92 -31.91
N PRO A 156 20.58 2.22 -31.72
CA PRO A 156 21.06 2.74 -30.46
C PRO A 156 19.98 2.59 -29.38
N GLY A 157 20.33 1.86 -28.32
CA GLY A 157 19.82 2.06 -26.96
C GLY A 157 18.32 2.27 -26.82
N ALA A 158 17.52 1.27 -27.16
CA ALA A 158 16.24 1.11 -26.46
C ALA A 158 16.61 0.83 -24.99
N SER A 159 16.55 1.87 -24.15
CA SER A 159 16.61 1.71 -22.70
C SER A 159 15.64 0.58 -22.35
N PRO A 160 16.07 -0.48 -21.63
CA PRO A 160 15.18 -1.58 -21.31
C PRO A 160 13.93 -0.98 -20.69
N ALA A 161 12.80 -1.17 -21.37
CA ALA A 161 11.52 -0.78 -20.80
C ALA A 161 11.50 -1.38 -19.38
N PRO A 162 11.16 -0.59 -18.34
CA PRO A 162 11.16 -1.11 -16.99
C PRO A 162 10.33 -2.40 -16.98
N PRO A 163 10.81 -3.45 -16.28
CA PRO A 163 10.13 -4.73 -16.27
C PRO A 163 8.66 -4.49 -15.92
N ARG A 164 7.76 -4.86 -16.83
CA ARG A 164 6.32 -4.70 -16.62
C ARG A 164 5.95 -5.54 -15.42
N LEU A 165 5.62 -4.86 -14.33
CA LEU A 165 5.12 -5.44 -13.10
C LEU A 165 3.80 -6.17 -13.42
N PRO A 166 3.67 -7.48 -13.14
CA PRO A 166 2.42 -8.17 -13.40
C PRO A 166 1.42 -7.81 -12.29
N LEU A 167 0.73 -6.68 -12.46
CA LEU A 167 -0.32 -6.24 -11.53
C LEU A 167 -1.34 -7.33 -11.20
N PRO A 168 -1.79 -8.20 -12.15
CA PRO A 168 -2.66 -9.32 -11.81
C PRO A 168 -2.02 -10.29 -10.80
N ASP A 169 -0.73 -10.61 -10.93
CA ASP A 169 -0.04 -11.52 -10.02
C ASP A 169 0.13 -10.89 -8.63
N LEU A 170 0.44 -9.58 -8.59
CA LEU A 170 0.53 -8.82 -7.34
C LEU A 170 -0.83 -8.76 -6.61
N LEU A 171 -1.92 -8.66 -7.36
CA LEU A 171 -3.29 -8.59 -6.83
C LEU A 171 -3.94 -9.97 -6.62
N ALA A 172 -3.20 -11.08 -6.81
CA ALA A 172 -3.73 -12.43 -6.57
C ALA A 172 -4.04 -12.68 -5.09
N ASP A 173 -3.25 -12.10 -4.18
CA ASP A 173 -3.54 -12.00 -2.75
C ASP A 173 -3.39 -10.53 -2.30
N PRO A 174 -4.47 -9.74 -2.39
CA PRO A 174 -4.41 -8.32 -2.07
C PRO A 174 -4.07 -8.04 -0.59
N ALA A 175 -4.48 -8.90 0.33
CA ALA A 175 -4.19 -8.72 1.74
C ALA A 175 -2.70 -8.96 2.02
N ALA A 176 -2.10 -9.99 1.41
CA ALA A 176 -0.66 -10.24 1.48
C ALA A 176 0.15 -9.10 0.85
N LEU A 177 -0.25 -8.61 -0.33
CA LEU A 177 0.37 -7.44 -0.93
C LEU A 177 0.30 -6.22 -0.01
N ARG A 178 -0.88 -5.95 0.58
CA ARG A 178 -1.05 -4.87 1.54
C ARG A 178 -0.07 -5.02 2.69
N LEU A 179 -0.05 -6.16 3.39
CA LEU A 179 0.87 -6.41 4.50
C LEU A 179 2.35 -6.24 4.08
N ALA A 180 2.73 -6.73 2.90
CA ALA A 180 4.10 -6.56 2.38
C ALA A 180 4.47 -5.07 2.20
N LEU A 181 3.55 -4.24 1.71
CA LEU A 181 3.74 -2.80 1.58
C LEU A 181 3.77 -2.08 2.94
N LEU A 182 2.95 -2.50 3.92
CA LEU A 182 2.95 -1.93 5.28
C LEU A 182 4.21 -2.27 6.08
N SER A 183 4.91 -3.34 5.69
CA SER A 183 6.11 -3.84 6.39
C SER A 183 7.36 -2.99 6.12
N VAL A 184 7.27 -1.98 5.25
CA VAL A 184 8.38 -1.09 4.89
C VAL A 184 7.95 0.36 5.12
N PRO A 185 8.75 1.19 5.82
CA PRO A 185 8.43 2.61 6.02
C PRO A 185 8.12 3.31 4.71
N ARG A 186 7.13 4.21 4.70
CA ARG A 186 6.67 4.89 3.47
C ARG A 186 7.80 5.60 2.69
N GLY A 187 8.83 6.07 3.39
CA GLY A 187 10.00 6.75 2.81
C GLY A 187 11.09 5.81 2.28
N GLU A 188 10.95 4.49 2.45
CA GLU A 188 11.93 3.49 2.00
C GLU A 188 11.41 2.68 0.81
N THR A 189 12.31 2.35 -0.12
CA THR A 189 11.94 1.57 -1.32
C THR A 189 11.52 0.16 -0.93
N VAL A 190 10.35 -0.28 -1.41
CA VAL A 190 9.92 -1.67 -1.21
C VAL A 190 10.51 -2.52 -2.32
N HIS A 191 11.23 -3.56 -1.95
CA HIS A 191 11.65 -4.62 -2.86
C HIS A 191 10.70 -5.81 -2.72
N LEU A 192 9.81 -5.98 -3.70
CA LEU A 192 8.88 -7.11 -3.74
C LEU A 192 9.45 -8.26 -4.56
N ASP A 193 9.26 -9.47 -4.05
CA ASP A 193 9.44 -10.71 -4.76
C ASP A 193 8.36 -11.71 -4.31
N ARG A 194 8.33 -12.87 -4.96
CA ARG A 194 7.34 -13.90 -4.63
C ARG A 194 7.49 -14.42 -3.20
N ALA A 195 8.72 -14.59 -2.73
CA ALA A 195 9.00 -15.05 -1.36
C ALA A 195 8.54 -14.04 -0.29
N GLY A 196 8.62 -12.74 -0.58
CA GLY A 196 8.08 -11.67 0.27
C GLY A 196 6.57 -11.72 0.36
N LEU A 197 5.88 -11.92 -0.76
CA LEU A 197 4.42 -12.09 -0.77
C LEU A 197 3.99 -13.37 -0.05
N ASP A 198 4.68 -14.50 -0.28
CA ASP A 198 4.38 -15.76 0.39
C ASP A 198 4.57 -15.66 1.92
N ARG A 199 5.61 -14.94 2.38
CA ARG A 199 5.80 -14.65 3.81
C ARG A 199 4.66 -13.82 4.38
N ALA A 200 4.23 -12.78 3.67
CA ALA A 200 3.10 -11.95 4.11
C ALA A 200 1.79 -12.77 4.18
N ALA A 201 1.51 -13.60 3.19
CA ALA A 201 0.34 -14.49 3.17
C ALA A 201 0.37 -15.50 4.34
N GLY A 202 1.53 -16.09 4.61
CA GLY A 202 1.73 -16.99 5.75
C GLY A 202 1.49 -16.30 7.09
N GLN A 203 1.98 -15.07 7.25
CA GLN A 203 1.77 -14.26 8.46
C GLN A 203 0.28 -13.92 8.66
N LEU A 204 -0.44 -13.54 7.61
CA LEU A 204 -1.88 -13.27 7.70
C LEU A 204 -2.69 -14.52 8.07
N THR A 205 -2.37 -15.66 7.45
CA THR A 205 -3.01 -16.94 7.78
C THR A 205 -2.82 -17.29 9.25
N HIS A 206 -1.61 -17.08 9.76
CA HIS A 206 -1.28 -17.30 11.15
C HIS A 206 -2.06 -16.36 12.08
N TRP A 207 -2.06 -15.06 11.80
CA TRP A 207 -2.79 -14.08 12.61
C TRP A 207 -4.30 -14.26 12.58
N ARG A 208 -4.92 -14.52 11.43
CA ARG A 208 -6.37 -14.76 11.32
C ARG A 208 -6.79 -15.99 12.14
N ARG A 209 -5.99 -17.06 12.12
CA ARG A 209 -6.20 -18.24 12.97
C ARG A 209 -6.07 -17.91 14.46
N ALA A 210 -5.06 -17.12 14.84
CA ALA A 210 -4.86 -16.70 16.23
C ALA A 210 -6.04 -15.83 16.73
N VAL A 211 -6.47 -14.86 15.94
CA VAL A 211 -7.63 -14.00 16.20
C VAL A 211 -8.90 -14.83 16.37
N ALA A 212 -9.16 -15.79 15.46
CA ALA A 212 -10.29 -16.69 15.58
C ALA A 212 -10.23 -17.59 16.82
N ALA A 213 -9.03 -17.96 17.27
CA ALA A 213 -8.85 -18.69 18.51
C ALA A 213 -9.18 -17.84 19.74
N TRP A 214 -8.67 -16.61 19.79
CA TRP A 214 -8.89 -15.69 20.91
C TRP A 214 -10.34 -15.22 21.01
N ALA A 215 -11.05 -15.07 19.88
CA ALA A 215 -12.46 -14.67 19.85
C ALA A 215 -13.41 -15.64 20.60
N ARG A 216 -12.97 -16.87 20.90
CA ARG A 216 -13.73 -17.84 21.72
C ARG A 216 -13.63 -17.57 23.22
N ARG A 217 -12.83 -16.59 23.63
CA ARG A 217 -12.67 -16.18 25.04
C ARG A 217 -13.47 -14.92 25.31
N PRO A 218 -13.86 -14.65 26.58
CA PRO A 218 -14.55 -13.41 26.92
C PRO A 218 -13.72 -12.19 26.52
N SER A 219 -14.35 -11.22 25.85
CA SER A 219 -13.69 -9.95 25.47
C SER A 219 -13.13 -9.22 26.69
N ARG A 220 -11.99 -8.55 26.49
CA ARG A 220 -11.31 -7.72 27.49
C ARG A 220 -10.77 -6.48 26.80
N PRO A 221 -10.81 -5.30 27.44
CA PRO A 221 -10.33 -4.07 26.82
C PRO A 221 -8.85 -4.19 26.42
N VAL A 222 -8.49 -3.50 25.33
CA VAL A 222 -7.08 -3.30 24.94
C VAL A 222 -6.30 -2.70 26.10
N PRO A 223 -5.16 -3.30 26.52
CA PRO A 223 -4.31 -2.75 27.57
C PRO A 223 -3.84 -1.33 27.23
N GLU A 224 -3.81 -0.44 28.21
CA GLU A 224 -3.53 0.98 27.96
C GLU A 224 -2.10 1.19 27.45
N ASP A 225 -1.12 0.46 27.97
CA ASP A 225 0.27 0.49 27.52
C ASP A 225 0.40 0.07 26.05
N VAL A 226 -0.33 -0.97 25.64
CA VAL A 226 -0.39 -1.43 24.25
C VAL A 226 -1.03 -0.37 23.36
N ARG A 227 -2.14 0.23 23.80
CA ARG A 227 -2.82 1.30 23.07
C ARG A 227 -1.93 2.52 22.86
N VAL A 228 -1.17 2.91 23.90
CA VAL A 228 -0.21 4.03 23.83
C VAL A 228 0.92 3.71 22.86
N ARG A 229 1.49 2.50 22.90
CA ARG A 229 2.55 2.08 21.97
C ARG A 229 2.08 2.07 20.51
N LEU A 230 0.92 1.48 20.25
CA LEU A 230 0.29 1.47 18.93
C LEU A 230 0.08 2.90 18.42
N ARG A 231 -0.49 3.77 19.26
CA ARG A 231 -0.72 5.17 18.92
C ARG A 231 0.57 5.92 18.65
N ALA A 232 1.59 5.76 19.49
CA ALA A 232 2.88 6.41 19.30
C ALA A 232 3.51 6.02 17.96
N ALA A 233 3.45 4.74 17.59
CA ALA A 233 3.99 4.23 16.34
C ALA A 233 3.35 4.90 15.12
N TRP A 234 2.02 4.81 14.94
CA TRP A 234 1.42 5.43 13.75
C TRP A 234 1.38 6.96 13.81
N GLU A 235 1.43 7.57 15.00
CA GLU A 235 1.50 9.04 15.12
C GLU A 235 2.88 9.60 14.76
N ASP A 236 3.91 8.76 14.74
CA ASP A 236 5.26 9.08 14.27
C ASP A 236 5.42 8.67 12.81
N ASP A 237 5.00 9.54 11.90
CA ASP A 237 5.14 9.39 10.46
C ASP A 237 4.55 8.12 9.83
N LEU A 238 3.46 7.59 10.41
CA LEU A 238 2.90 6.29 10.04
C LEU A 238 3.95 5.16 10.10
N ASP A 239 4.70 5.05 11.20
CA ASP A 239 5.61 3.92 11.45
C ASP A 239 4.82 2.61 11.64
N LEU A 240 4.38 2.04 10.52
CA LEU A 240 3.65 0.79 10.47
C LEU A 240 4.51 -0.43 10.80
N PRO A 241 5.82 -0.49 10.45
CA PRO A 241 6.70 -1.51 11.01
C PRO A 241 6.62 -1.56 12.54
N ALA A 242 6.70 -0.42 13.24
CA ALA A 242 6.52 -0.36 14.68
C ALA A 242 5.14 -0.83 15.15
N VAL A 243 4.05 -0.50 14.43
CA VAL A 243 2.71 -1.04 14.71
C VAL A 243 2.69 -2.57 14.62
N LEU A 244 3.29 -3.14 13.56
CA LEU A 244 3.36 -4.58 13.35
C LEU A 244 4.26 -5.27 14.38
N GLU A 245 5.31 -4.60 14.89
CA GLU A 245 6.11 -5.09 16.02
C GLU A 245 5.27 -5.22 17.29
N VAL A 246 4.46 -4.20 17.62
CA VAL A 246 3.58 -4.23 18.80
C VAL A 246 2.58 -5.40 18.71
N LEU A 247 2.05 -5.70 17.53
CA LEU A 247 1.16 -6.86 17.35
C LEU A 247 1.87 -8.20 17.60
N ARG A 248 3.12 -8.35 17.13
CA ARG A 248 3.95 -9.55 17.39
C ARG A 248 4.26 -9.72 18.88
N ASP A 249 4.52 -8.63 19.59
CA ASP A 249 4.74 -8.65 21.04
C ASP A 249 3.50 -9.10 21.80
N VAL A 250 2.33 -8.52 21.47
CA VAL A 250 1.05 -8.81 22.15
C VAL A 250 0.63 -10.26 21.98
N GLU A 251 0.87 -10.82 20.79
CA GLU A 251 0.56 -12.21 20.48
C GLU A 251 1.18 -13.19 21.48
N THR A 252 2.43 -12.93 21.91
CA THR A 252 3.20 -13.85 22.76
C THR A 252 3.29 -13.40 24.22
N ALA A 253 2.81 -12.18 24.54
CA ALA A 253 2.92 -11.60 25.88
C ALA A 253 2.18 -12.45 26.94
N PRO A 254 2.85 -12.98 27.98
CA PRO A 254 2.25 -13.91 28.94
C PRO A 254 1.20 -13.26 29.86
N GLY A 255 1.23 -11.93 30.00
CA GLY A 255 0.30 -11.17 30.85
C GLY A 255 -0.96 -10.66 30.15
N VAL A 256 -1.10 -10.86 28.83
CA VAL A 256 -2.24 -10.35 28.06
C VAL A 256 -3.28 -11.47 27.88
N PRO A 257 -4.49 -11.33 28.45
CA PRO A 257 -5.55 -12.31 28.23
C PRO A 257 -5.93 -12.40 26.74
N ASP A 258 -6.32 -13.58 26.28
CA ASP A 258 -6.75 -13.81 24.89
C ASP A 258 -7.80 -12.80 24.41
N GLY A 259 -8.82 -12.50 25.23
CA GLY A 259 -9.83 -11.50 24.88
C GLY A 259 -9.24 -10.11 24.63
N ALA A 260 -8.16 -9.75 25.32
CA ALA A 260 -7.47 -8.47 25.13
C ALA A 260 -6.56 -8.52 23.88
N ARG A 261 -5.96 -9.67 23.56
CA ARG A 261 -5.23 -9.88 22.30
C ARG A 261 -6.17 -9.70 21.10
N PHE A 262 -7.33 -10.34 21.16
CA PHE A 262 -8.39 -10.18 20.16
C PHE A 262 -8.75 -8.71 19.94
N GLU A 263 -9.14 -7.99 20.99
CA GLU A 263 -9.51 -6.57 20.89
C GLU A 263 -8.33 -5.71 20.39
N THR A 264 -7.09 -6.06 20.72
CA THR A 264 -5.90 -5.35 20.24
C THR A 264 -5.76 -5.48 18.72
N TYR A 265 -5.89 -6.70 18.21
CA TYR A 265 -5.79 -6.99 16.77
C TYR A 265 -6.93 -6.31 16.00
N VAL A 266 -8.18 -6.39 16.50
CA VAL A 266 -9.34 -5.68 15.93
C VAL A 266 -9.13 -4.16 15.94
N TYR A 267 -8.59 -3.62 17.03
CA TYR A 267 -8.30 -2.19 17.16
C TYR A 267 -7.26 -1.72 16.13
N ALA A 268 -6.16 -2.46 15.98
CA ALA A 268 -5.12 -2.14 14.99
C ALA A 268 -5.64 -2.33 13.55
N ASP A 269 -6.53 -3.30 13.30
CA ASP A 269 -7.06 -3.57 11.97
C ASP A 269 -7.93 -2.42 11.41
N ARG A 270 -8.44 -1.54 12.27
CA ARG A 270 -9.11 -0.30 11.82
C ARG A 270 -8.17 0.62 11.03
N LEU A 271 -6.89 0.63 11.39
CA LEU A 271 -5.82 1.31 10.66
C LEU A 271 -5.28 0.43 9.53
N LEU A 272 -4.92 -0.82 9.85
CA LEU A 272 -4.18 -1.68 8.94
C LEU A 272 -5.03 -2.25 7.80
N ALA A 273 -6.34 -2.46 8.02
CA ALA A 273 -7.30 -3.04 7.08
C ALA A 273 -6.79 -4.33 6.39
N LEU A 274 -6.29 -5.25 7.20
CA LEU A 274 -5.82 -6.57 6.80
C LEU A 274 -6.92 -7.64 6.89
N ASP A 275 -8.12 -7.28 7.37
CA ASP A 275 -9.25 -8.19 7.54
C ASP A 275 -8.86 -9.37 8.44
N LEU A 276 -8.31 -9.04 9.61
CA LEU A 276 -7.85 -10.03 10.60
C LEU A 276 -9.01 -10.84 11.22
N PRO A 277 -10.24 -10.30 11.37
CA PRO A 277 -11.40 -11.05 11.84
C PRO A 277 -12.07 -11.94 10.78
N SER A 278 -11.53 -12.10 9.57
CA SER A 278 -12.18 -12.82 8.46
C SER A 278 -12.55 -14.27 8.80
N ASP A 279 -11.73 -14.95 9.60
CA ASP A 279 -11.89 -16.36 9.93
C ASP A 279 -12.92 -16.60 11.06
N LEU A 280 -13.52 -15.53 11.61
CA LEU A 280 -14.57 -15.66 12.63
C LEU A 280 -15.81 -16.34 12.08
N GLY A 281 -16.23 -17.42 12.71
CA GLY A 281 -17.42 -18.18 12.30
C GLY A 281 -17.21 -19.08 11.08
N THR A 282 -16.00 -19.14 10.52
CA THR A 282 -15.64 -20.17 9.54
C THR A 282 -15.47 -21.49 10.29
N LEU A 283 -16.38 -22.44 10.06
CA LEU A 283 -16.25 -23.80 10.58
C LEU A 283 -15.05 -24.45 9.88
N ALA A 284 -14.00 -24.75 10.64
CA ALA A 284 -12.86 -25.53 10.18
C ALA A 284 -13.26 -26.98 9.86
#